data_AF-A0A497Q985-F1
#
_entry.id   AF-A0A497Q985-F1
#
_cell.length_a   1.000
_cell.length_b   1.000
_cell.length_c   1.000
_cell.angle_alpha   90.00
_cell.angle_beta   90.00
_cell.angle_gamma   90.00
#
_symmetry.space_group_name_H-M   'P 1'
#
loop_
_entity.id
_entity.type
_entity.pdbx_description
1 polymer ?
#
loop_
_entity_poly.entity_id
_entity_poly.type
_entity_poly.pdbx_seq_one_letter_code
_entity_poly.pdbx_strand_id
1 'polypeptide(L)'
;MELIKEHLNSKENVIAFLLEDVVEFFGEDLINKFYVLASAVNKILTIIESNEAGYIIGIGHILELGIIIAKKELAHKTTIYLRQRTKLSGMLDAAFVDHYFERNEKVFFFSNLDDLKAIIDSNVV
;
A
#
# COMPACT_ATOMS: atom_id res chain seq x y z
N MET A 1 -4.89 6.26 9.46
CA MET A 1 -5.36 5.95 8.10
C MET A 1 -6.45 6.87 7.57
N GLU A 2 -7.52 7.19 8.31
CA GLU A 2 -8.57 8.13 7.87
C GLU A 2 -8.05 9.47 7.33
N LEU A 3 -7.17 10.16 8.06
CA LEU A 3 -6.62 11.46 7.60
C LEU A 3 -5.82 11.37 6.29
N ILE A 4 -5.21 10.21 6.01
CA ILE A 4 -4.54 9.99 4.72
C ILE A 4 -5.56 9.69 3.63
N LYS A 5 -6.58 8.88 3.92
CA LYS A 5 -7.70 8.62 2.99
C LYS A 5 -8.40 9.93 2.59
N GLU A 6 -8.72 10.80 3.55
CA GLU A 6 -9.29 12.12 3.30
C GLU A 6 -8.38 12.99 2.42
N HIS A 7 -7.08 13.03 2.74
CA HIS A 7 -6.11 13.77 1.94
C HIS A 7 -6.01 13.23 0.51
N LEU A 8 -6.00 11.91 0.30
CA LEU A 8 -5.95 11.30 -1.02
C LEU A 8 -7.23 11.56 -1.82
N ASN A 9 -8.41 11.40 -1.20
CA ASN A 9 -9.70 11.62 -1.87
C ASN A 9 -9.97 13.10 -2.20
N SER A 10 -9.24 14.04 -1.59
CA SER A 10 -9.26 15.44 -1.99
C SER A 10 -8.54 15.72 -3.32
N LYS A 11 -7.76 14.77 -3.85
CA LYS A 11 -7.03 14.89 -5.12
C LYS A 11 -7.91 14.45 -6.28
N GLU A 12 -7.89 15.21 -7.37
CA GLU A 12 -8.66 14.90 -8.58
C GLU A 12 -8.23 13.53 -9.14
N ASN A 13 -9.18 12.62 -9.36
CA ASN A 13 -8.99 11.26 -9.90
C ASN A 13 -8.28 10.23 -9.01
N VAL A 14 -8.08 10.50 -7.71
CA VAL A 14 -7.55 9.50 -6.76
C VAL A 14 -8.67 9.03 -5.84
N ILE A 15 -8.94 7.73 -5.84
CA ILE A 15 -9.86 7.12 -4.88
C ILE A 15 -9.09 6.15 -4.00
N ALA A 16 -9.00 6.47 -2.71
CA ALA A 16 -8.41 5.63 -1.68
C ALA A 16 -9.50 4.83 -0.96
N PHE A 17 -9.33 3.52 -0.89
CA PHE A 17 -10.21 2.59 -0.20
C PHE A 17 -9.43 1.88 0.89
N LEU A 18 -10.06 1.66 2.05
CA LEU A 18 -9.54 0.75 3.06
C LEU A 18 -10.33 -0.56 2.96
N LEU A 19 -9.65 -1.71 3.16
CA LEU A 19 -10.34 -3.00 3.17
C LEU A 19 -11.43 -3.04 4.26
N GLU A 20 -11.25 -2.31 5.36
CA GLU A 20 -12.26 -2.14 6.42
C GLU A 20 -13.53 -1.40 5.95
N ASP A 21 -13.47 -0.63 4.88
CA ASP A 21 -14.67 -0.06 4.24
C ASP A 21 -15.40 -1.10 3.36
N VAL A 22 -14.71 -2.19 3.00
CA VAL A 22 -15.24 -3.30 2.17
C VAL A 22 -15.73 -4.47 3.05
N VAL A 23 -15.48 -4.41 4.36
CA VAL A 23 -15.87 -5.39 5.38
C VAL A 23 -17.38 -5.61 5.44
N GLU A 24 -18.22 -4.61 5.11
CA GLU A 24 -19.67 -4.82 5.04
C GLU A 24 -20.11 -5.81 3.93
N PHE A 25 -19.18 -6.27 3.08
CA PHE A 25 -19.38 -7.33 2.09
C PHE A 25 -18.77 -8.68 2.50
N PHE A 26 -18.78 -9.05 3.79
CA PHE A 26 -18.26 -10.35 4.25
C PHE A 26 -19.11 -11.54 3.76
N GLY A 27 -18.72 -12.03 2.60
CA GLY A 27 -19.19 -13.25 1.94
C GLY A 27 -18.20 -13.61 0.84
N GLU A 28 -17.35 -14.59 1.16
CA GLU A 28 -16.72 -15.58 0.26
C GLU A 28 -15.38 -15.32 -0.44
N ASP A 29 -14.96 -14.11 -0.87
CA ASP A 29 -13.64 -14.00 -1.52
C ASP A 29 -12.98 -12.61 -1.45
N LEU A 30 -12.21 -12.36 -0.38
CA LEU A 30 -11.46 -11.11 -0.19
C LEU A 30 -10.34 -10.94 -1.22
N ILE A 31 -9.75 -12.05 -1.70
CA ILE A 31 -8.62 -12.03 -2.64
C ILE A 31 -9.11 -11.58 -4.01
N ASN A 32 -10.17 -12.19 -4.53
CA ASN A 32 -10.75 -11.78 -5.82
C ASN A 32 -11.34 -10.38 -5.75
N LYS A 33 -11.98 -9.98 -4.64
CA LYS A 33 -12.50 -8.62 -4.49
C LYS A 33 -11.39 -7.58 -4.55
N PHE A 34 -10.33 -7.78 -3.76
CA PHE A 34 -9.15 -6.92 -3.84
C PHE A 34 -8.57 -6.92 -5.26
N TYR A 35 -8.39 -8.09 -5.88
CA TYR A 35 -7.84 -8.20 -7.22
C TYR A 35 -8.69 -7.46 -8.27
N VAL A 36 -10.02 -7.56 -8.23
CA VAL A 36 -10.93 -6.86 -9.14
C VAL A 36 -10.83 -5.35 -8.97
N LEU A 37 -10.87 -4.85 -7.73
CA LEU A 37 -10.71 -3.43 -7.44
C LEU A 37 -9.33 -2.91 -7.86
N ALA A 38 -8.29 -3.63 -7.46
CA ALA A 38 -6.90 -3.37 -7.82
C ALA A 38 -6.72 -3.38 -9.34
N SER A 39 -7.43 -4.23 -10.09
CA SER A 39 -7.39 -4.26 -11.55
C SER A 39 -8.05 -3.04 -12.19
N ALA A 40 -9.13 -2.54 -11.60
CA ALA A 40 -9.90 -1.41 -12.12
C ALA A 40 -9.23 -0.04 -11.90
N VAL A 41 -8.33 0.09 -10.93
CA VAL A 41 -7.63 1.36 -10.65
C VAL A 41 -6.38 1.54 -11.50
N ASN A 42 -6.05 2.79 -11.81
CA ASN A 42 -4.83 3.15 -12.55
C ASN A 42 -3.56 3.04 -11.71
N LYS A 43 -3.67 3.27 -10.39
CA LYS A 43 -2.55 3.28 -9.45
C LYS A 43 -3.00 2.69 -8.12
N ILE A 44 -2.11 1.93 -7.49
CA ILE A 44 -2.30 1.37 -6.15
C ILE A 44 -1.30 2.07 -5.24
N LEU A 45 -1.77 2.64 -4.14
CA LEU A 45 -0.93 3.25 -3.10
C LEU A 45 -1.00 2.37 -1.86
N THR A 46 0.12 1.75 -1.48
CA THR A 46 0.21 0.93 -0.28
C THR A 46 1.02 1.66 0.77
N ILE A 47 0.40 1.97 1.90
CA ILE A 47 1.07 2.66 3.01
C ILE A 47 1.28 1.64 4.13
N ILE A 48 2.54 1.41 4.50
CA ILE A 48 2.94 0.44 5.51
C ILE A 48 3.38 1.20 6.75
N GLU A 49 2.51 1.21 7.75
CA GLU A 49 2.78 1.79 9.06
C GLU A 49 3.43 0.77 10.00
N SER A 50 4.18 1.26 10.99
CA SER A 50 4.76 0.44 12.04
C SER A 50 4.60 1.09 13.40
N ASN A 51 4.55 0.28 14.45
CA ASN A 51 4.61 0.78 15.82
C ASN A 51 6.01 1.27 16.18
N GLU A 52 6.16 1.81 17.40
CA GLU A 52 7.44 2.34 17.89
C GLU A 52 8.57 1.29 17.92
N ALA A 53 8.22 0.01 18.10
CA ALA A 53 9.17 -1.10 18.05
C ALA A 53 9.55 -1.54 16.62
N GLY A 54 8.96 -0.90 15.61
CA GLY A 54 9.19 -1.14 14.19
C GLY A 54 8.34 -2.26 13.60
N TYR A 55 7.39 -2.83 14.32
CA TYR A 55 6.52 -3.90 13.79
C TYR A 55 5.36 -3.32 13.01
N ILE A 56 5.05 -3.90 11.85
CA ILE A 56 3.97 -3.47 10.96
C ILE A 56 2.64 -3.50 11.70
N ILE A 57 1.86 -2.42 11.57
CA ILE A 57 0.49 -2.33 12.09
C ILE A 57 -0.47 -2.53 10.91
N GLY A 58 -1.49 -3.37 11.09
CA GLY A 58 -2.51 -3.65 10.07
C GLY A 58 -2.17 -4.87 9.22
N ILE A 59 -2.64 -6.04 9.65
CA ILE A 59 -2.43 -7.33 8.94
C ILE A 59 -3.01 -7.29 7.52
N GLY A 60 -4.08 -6.51 7.29
CA GLY A 60 -4.69 -6.36 5.97
C GLY A 60 -3.71 -5.91 4.89
N HIS A 61 -2.80 -4.99 5.22
CA HIS A 61 -1.85 -4.42 4.25
C HIS A 61 -0.82 -5.47 3.80
N ILE A 62 -0.48 -6.42 4.68
CA ILE A 62 0.40 -7.55 4.35
C ILE A 62 -0.30 -8.53 3.41
N LEU A 63 -1.60 -8.78 3.62
CA LEU A 63 -2.40 -9.62 2.72
C LEU A 63 -2.52 -8.98 1.34
N GLU A 64 -2.83 -7.70 1.27
CA GLU A 64 -2.90 -6.93 0.02
C GLU A 64 -1.57 -6.99 -0.75
N LEU A 65 -0.44 -6.75 -0.06
CA LEU A 65 0.89 -6.90 -0.65
C LEU A 65 1.13 -8.32 -1.16
N GLY A 66 0.74 -9.34 -0.40
CA GLY A 66 0.85 -10.74 -0.83
C GLY A 66 0.09 -11.00 -2.15
N ILE A 67 -1.11 -10.43 -2.29
CA ILE A 67 -1.89 -10.54 -3.54
C ILE A 67 -1.21 -9.78 -4.67
N ILE A 68 -0.73 -8.57 -4.42
CA ILE A 68 -0.01 -7.75 -5.42
C ILE A 68 1.26 -8.46 -5.90
N ILE A 69 2.02 -9.07 -4.99
CA ILE A 69 3.24 -9.83 -5.30
C ILE A 69 2.90 -11.07 -6.13
N ALA A 70 1.85 -11.80 -5.74
CA ALA A 70 1.41 -13.00 -6.47
C ALA A 70 0.88 -12.68 -7.89
N LYS A 71 0.38 -11.46 -8.11
CA LYS A 71 -0.19 -10.97 -9.36
C LYS A 71 0.71 -9.87 -9.93
N LYS A 72 1.78 -10.24 -10.64
CA LYS A 72 2.83 -9.33 -11.14
C LYS A 72 2.29 -8.11 -11.91
N GLU A 73 1.13 -8.26 -12.56
CA GLU A 73 0.36 -7.21 -13.22
C GLU A 73 -0.21 -6.15 -12.27
N LEU A 74 -0.20 -6.34 -10.96
CA LEU A 74 -0.55 -5.31 -9.99
C LEU A 74 0.70 -4.59 -9.48
N ALA A 75 1.83 -5.30 -9.37
CA ALA A 75 3.08 -4.74 -8.86
C ALA A 75 3.54 -3.52 -9.67
N HIS A 76 3.42 -3.56 -11.01
CA HIS A 76 3.88 -2.46 -11.86
C HIS A 76 3.11 -1.14 -11.68
N LYS A 77 1.91 -1.15 -11.10
CA LYS A 77 1.13 0.07 -10.81
C LYS A 77 1.02 0.38 -9.31
N THR A 78 1.76 -0.37 -8.49
CA THR A 78 1.79 -0.20 -7.04
C THR A 78 2.94 0.70 -6.63
N THR A 79 2.65 1.71 -5.83
CA THR A 79 3.61 2.55 -5.11
C THR A 79 3.49 2.24 -3.62
N ILE A 80 4.62 1.94 -2.99
CA ILE A 80 4.73 1.59 -1.59
C ILE A 80 5.33 2.76 -0.82
N TYR A 81 4.68 3.16 0.26
CA TYR A 81 5.19 4.08 1.24
C TYR A 81 5.45 3.29 2.53
N LEU A 82 6.70 3.22 2.96
CA LEU A 82 7.13 2.41 4.10
C LEU A 82 7.62 3.31 5.24
N ARG A 83 7.06 3.12 6.45
CA ARG A 83 7.52 3.86 7.63
C ARG A 83 9.00 3.55 7.88
N GLN A 84 9.81 4.57 8.09
CA GLN A 84 11.22 4.40 8.44
C GLN A 84 11.37 3.51 9.68
N ARG A 85 12.39 2.66 9.67
CA ARG A 85 12.68 1.67 10.73
C ARG A 85 11.64 0.56 10.87
N THR A 86 10.73 0.40 9.92
CA THR A 86 9.88 -0.80 9.84
C THR A 86 10.75 -2.04 9.68
N LYS A 87 10.49 -3.04 10.52
CA LYS A 87 11.08 -4.37 10.41
C LYS A 87 10.20 -5.21 9.50
N LEU A 88 10.70 -5.47 8.29
CA LEU A 88 10.08 -6.42 7.38
C LEU A 88 10.37 -7.85 7.84
N SER A 89 9.42 -8.77 7.61
CA SER A 89 9.73 -10.19 7.72
C SER A 89 10.67 -10.60 6.59
N GLY A 90 11.44 -11.68 6.76
CA GLY A 90 12.34 -12.14 5.69
C GLY A 90 11.64 -12.44 4.36
N MET A 91 10.38 -12.88 4.41
CA MET A 91 9.55 -13.08 3.22
C MET A 91 9.20 -11.76 2.52
N LEU A 92 8.80 -10.74 3.28
CA LEU A 92 8.51 -9.42 2.71
C LEU A 92 9.77 -8.73 2.21
N ASP A 93 10.87 -8.86 2.93
CA ASP A 93 12.16 -8.32 2.52
C ASP A 93 12.59 -8.91 1.16
N ALA A 94 12.54 -10.25 1.02
CA ALA A 94 12.83 -10.93 -0.25
C ALA A 94 11.86 -10.51 -1.37
N ALA A 95 10.55 -10.48 -1.07
CA ALA A 95 9.55 -10.07 -2.06
C ALA A 95 9.73 -8.62 -2.51
N PHE A 96 10.12 -7.72 -1.60
CA PHE A 96 10.40 -6.34 -1.95
C PHE A 96 11.63 -6.23 -2.84
N VAL A 97 12.68 -7.02 -2.58
CA VAL A 97 13.88 -7.04 -3.42
C VAL A 97 13.53 -7.40 -4.86
N ASP A 98 12.87 -8.54 -5.06
CA ASP A 98 12.56 -9.08 -6.38
C ASP A 98 11.59 -8.18 -7.20
N HIS A 99 10.66 -7.50 -6.52
CA HIS A 99 9.58 -6.79 -7.19
C HIS A 99 9.75 -5.27 -7.23
N TYR A 100 10.45 -4.69 -6.25
CA TYR A 100 10.40 -3.25 -6.01
C TYR A 100 11.78 -2.59 -5.79
N PHE A 101 12.72 -3.22 -5.07
CA PHE A 101 14.04 -2.62 -4.83
C PHE A 101 15.01 -2.79 -6.00
N GLU A 102 14.98 -3.91 -6.72
CA GLU A 102 15.82 -4.07 -7.94
C GLU A 102 15.44 -3.09 -9.05
N ARG A 103 14.22 -2.52 -9.02
CA ARG A 103 13.72 -1.54 -10.00
C ARG A 103 13.55 -0.11 -9.46
N ASN A 104 13.77 0.10 -8.17
CA ASN A 104 13.94 1.35 -7.44
C ASN A 104 13.04 2.58 -7.74
N GLU A 105 11.89 2.44 -8.39
CA GLU A 105 11.05 3.61 -8.76
C GLU A 105 9.80 3.80 -7.88
N LYS A 106 9.48 2.85 -6.99
CA LYS A 106 8.13 2.80 -6.37
C LYS A 106 8.08 2.52 -4.87
N VAL A 107 9.21 2.57 -4.16
CA VAL A 107 9.23 2.45 -2.68
C VAL A 107 9.77 3.75 -2.09
N PHE A 108 8.96 4.40 -1.27
CA PHE A 108 9.31 5.64 -0.60
C PHE A 108 9.27 5.46 0.92
N PHE A 109 10.19 6.10 1.61
CA PHE A 109 10.27 6.02 3.07
C PHE A 109 9.73 7.30 3.70
N PHE A 110 8.86 7.16 4.69
CA PHE A 110 8.32 8.31 5.43
C PHE A 110 8.56 8.16 6.94
N SER A 111 8.68 9.28 7.63
CA SER A 111 8.99 9.36 9.06
C SER A 111 7.79 9.76 9.91
N ASN A 112 6.80 10.47 9.33
CA ASN A 112 5.59 10.93 9.98
C ASN A 112 4.49 11.24 8.94
N LEU A 113 3.32 11.71 9.41
CA LEU A 113 2.17 11.97 8.56
C LEU A 113 2.41 13.11 7.55
N ASP A 114 3.03 14.19 7.97
CA ASP A 114 3.26 15.37 7.12
C ASP A 114 4.30 15.06 6.05
N ASP A 115 5.35 14.34 6.45
CA ASP A 115 6.36 13.78 5.53
C ASP A 115 5.71 12.87 4.48
N LEU A 116 4.82 11.96 4.90
CA LEU A 116 4.08 11.09 3.97
C LEU A 116 3.25 11.91 2.97
N LYS A 117 2.50 12.92 3.41
CA LYS A 117 1.71 13.77 2.52
C LYS A 117 2.58 14.48 1.49
N ALA A 118 3.70 15.07 1.93
CA ALA A 118 4.65 15.74 1.04
C ALA A 118 5.26 14.78 -0.01
N ILE A 119 5.59 13.56 0.38
CA ILE A 119 6.08 12.53 -0.54
C ILE A 119 4.98 12.14 -1.53
N ILE A 120 3.73 11.95 -1.09
CA ILE A 120 2.62 11.63 -1.97
C ILE A 120 2.40 12.77 -2.98
N ASP A 121 2.39 14.03 -2.55
CA ASP A 121 2.25 15.20 -3.45
C ASP A 121 3.34 15.23 -4.53
N SER A 122 4.57 14.88 -4.17
CA SER A 122 5.69 14.86 -5.10
C SER A 122 5.65 13.71 -6.12
N ASN A 123 4.83 12.68 -5.88
CA ASN A 123 4.85 11.41 -6.64
C ASN A 123 3.49 11.00 -7.23
N VAL A 124 2.44 11.81 -7.07
CA VAL A 124 1.08 11.54 -7.58
C VAL A 124 0.75 12.38 -8.84
N VAL A 125 1.75 12.99 -9.48
CA VAL A 125 1.61 13.58 -10.83
C VAL A 125 1.41 12.49 -11.89
#